data_AF-A0A8J4Y4D3-F1
#
_entry.id   AF-A0A8J4Y4D3-F1
#
_cell.length_a   1.000
_cell.length_b   1.000
_cell.length_c   1.000
_cell.angle_alpha   90.00
_cell.angle_beta   90.00
_cell.angle_gamma   90.00
#
_symmetry.space_group_name_H-M   'P 1'
#
loop_
_entity.id
_entity.type
_entity.pdbx_description
1 polymer ?
#
loop_
_entity_poly.entity_id
_entity_poly.type
_entity_poly.pdbx_seq_one_letter_code
_entity_poly.pdbx_strand_id
1 'polypeptide(L)'
;MASARRSCRNNPDVFCYICGQYTLSGDRKNITGFVKRAYGAYFKVKLGDQDKSWAPHTVCKTCVEYLRRWTKGAKTSLKFGIPMVWREPFDHASDCYFCAINTNGINRKNRHSLQYPDLPSARRPLLTAKKFLYQRSQSFPTATTRPPVQTSEDIQKKSMKHKNSPQPFSQCELNDLVRDLSLSKTSSELLASMTQRENLLGKDARITFFRRRHEAYMGYFCQEEDLVYCRDVAGLLVKLGAPQYDPRDWRLFIDSCKRSLKCVLLHNGTSSPQSLLRTPQLSKRNMKQ
;
A
#
# COMPACT_ATOMS: atom_id res chain seq x y z
N MET A 1 -22.49 10.02 32.66
CA MET A 1 -21.81 8.74 32.92
C MET A 1 -20.39 8.85 32.41
N ALA A 2 -19.40 8.70 33.29
CA ALA A 2 -18.00 8.99 33.01
C ALA A 2 -17.42 8.04 31.95
N SER A 3 -16.73 8.64 30.97
CA SER A 3 -15.99 8.00 29.88
C SER A 3 -15.04 6.94 30.44
N ALA A 4 -15.39 5.66 30.25
CA ALA A 4 -14.44 4.56 30.43
C ALA A 4 -13.20 4.88 29.60
N ARG A 5 -12.04 4.92 30.24
CA ARG A 5 -10.74 5.23 29.64
C ARG A 5 -10.64 4.48 28.30
N ARG A 6 -10.43 5.21 27.19
CA ARG A 6 -10.31 4.68 25.81
C ARG A 6 -9.01 3.86 25.66
N SER A 7 -8.88 2.75 26.40
CA SER A 7 -7.73 1.86 26.34
C SER A 7 -8.07 0.66 25.48
N CYS A 8 -7.12 0.23 24.65
CA CYS A 8 -7.27 -0.98 23.86
C CYS A 8 -7.48 -2.20 24.76
N ARG A 9 -8.27 -3.16 24.28
CA ARG A 9 -8.47 -4.45 24.97
C ARG A 9 -7.14 -5.17 25.24
N ASN A 10 -6.23 -5.10 24.27
CA ASN A 10 -4.90 -5.67 24.37
C ASN A 10 -3.85 -4.57 24.32
N ASN A 11 -2.75 -4.76 25.05
CA ASN A 11 -1.57 -3.92 24.91
C ASN A 11 -0.97 -4.10 23.50
N PRO A 12 -0.73 -3.02 22.71
CA PRO A 12 -0.12 -3.11 21.37
C PRO A 12 1.17 -3.94 21.30
N ASP A 13 1.99 -3.90 22.36
CA ASP A 13 3.30 -4.56 22.43
C ASP A 13 3.23 -6.09 22.55
N VAL A 14 2.03 -6.66 22.65
CA VAL A 14 1.83 -8.11 22.49
C VAL A 14 1.83 -8.52 21.03
N PHE A 15 1.75 -7.59 20.08
CA PHE A 15 1.81 -7.85 18.64
C PHE A 15 3.15 -7.40 18.05
N CYS A 16 3.59 -8.11 17.02
CA CYS A 16 4.83 -7.77 16.32
C CYS A 16 4.61 -6.60 15.35
N TYR A 17 5.40 -5.54 15.46
CA TYR A 17 5.35 -4.40 14.53
C TYR A 17 5.52 -4.82 13.06
N ILE A 18 6.42 -5.76 12.75
CA ILE A 18 6.76 -6.12 11.35
C ILE A 18 5.69 -7.02 10.70
N CYS A 19 5.10 -7.95 11.45
CA CYS A 19 4.21 -8.98 10.89
C CYS A 19 2.78 -8.97 11.43
N GLY A 20 2.46 -8.11 12.40
CA GLY A 20 1.15 -8.02 13.05
C GLY A 20 0.77 -9.20 13.94
N GLN A 21 1.57 -10.28 13.97
CA GLN A 21 1.20 -11.48 14.70
C GLN A 21 1.34 -11.32 16.21
N TYR A 22 0.46 -11.98 16.96
CA TYR A 22 0.56 -12.10 18.39
C TYR A 22 1.86 -12.78 18.81
N THR A 23 2.45 -12.27 19.89
CA THR A 23 3.72 -12.72 20.43
C THR A 23 3.59 -13.08 21.90
N LEU A 24 4.06 -14.28 22.24
CA LEU A 24 4.23 -14.70 23.63
C LEU A 24 5.39 -13.93 24.24
N SER A 25 5.35 -13.68 25.54
CA SER A 25 6.35 -12.84 26.23
C SER A 25 7.81 -13.25 25.95
N GLY A 26 8.12 -14.56 25.91
CA GLY A 26 9.49 -15.03 25.58
C GLY A 26 9.93 -14.81 24.12
N ASP A 27 8.99 -14.64 23.21
CA ASP A 27 9.23 -14.38 21.78
C ASP A 27 9.29 -12.88 21.45
N ARG A 28 8.95 -11.99 22.39
CA ARG A 28 9.02 -10.53 22.21
C ARG A 28 10.46 -10.04 22.22
N LYS A 29 10.77 -9.09 21.34
CA LYS A 29 12.07 -8.45 21.21
C LYS A 29 11.89 -6.95 21.03
N ASN A 30 12.83 -6.20 21.59
CA ASN A 30 12.87 -4.75 21.42
C ASN A 30 13.31 -4.38 20.00
N ILE A 31 12.85 -3.24 19.51
CA ILE A 31 13.26 -2.68 18.23
C ILE A 31 14.61 -1.99 18.39
N THR A 32 15.69 -2.74 18.19
CA THR A 32 17.07 -2.24 18.30
C THR A 32 17.51 -1.47 17.05
N GLY A 33 18.65 -0.76 17.14
CA GLY A 33 19.26 -0.10 15.98
C GLY A 33 19.57 -1.06 14.81
N PHE A 34 19.90 -2.32 15.10
CA PHE A 34 20.02 -3.36 14.08
C PHE A 34 18.70 -3.59 13.34
N VAL A 35 17.58 -3.76 14.08
CA VAL A 35 16.27 -3.99 13.49
C VAL A 35 15.87 -2.82 12.60
N LYS A 36 16.04 -1.58 13.07
CA LYS A 36 15.74 -0.36 12.28
C LYS A 36 16.52 -0.32 10.96
N ARG A 37 17.83 -0.59 10.99
CA ARG A 37 18.68 -0.60 9.79
C ARG A 37 18.32 -1.74 8.82
N ALA A 38 18.19 -2.97 9.32
CA ALA A 38 17.88 -4.13 8.49
C ALA A 38 16.47 -4.03 7.88
N TYR A 39 15.50 -3.54 8.65
CA TYR A 39 14.15 -3.27 8.17
C TYR A 39 14.16 -2.24 7.03
N GLY A 40 14.83 -1.10 7.21
CA GLY A 40 14.95 -0.07 6.19
C GLY A 40 15.65 -0.55 4.92
N ALA A 41 16.72 -1.34 5.08
CA ALA A 41 17.44 -1.92 3.95
C ALA A 41 16.61 -2.92 3.16
N TYR A 42 15.81 -3.76 3.84
CA TYR A 42 14.97 -4.78 3.21
C TYR A 42 13.72 -4.19 2.56
N PHE A 43 12.91 -3.47 3.34
CA PHE A 43 11.60 -2.97 2.92
C PHE A 43 11.66 -1.62 2.19
N LYS A 44 12.83 -0.97 2.16
CA LYS A 44 13.03 0.37 1.57
C LYS A 44 12.14 1.45 2.21
N VAL A 45 11.72 1.23 3.46
CA VAL A 45 10.90 2.17 4.24
C VAL A 45 11.48 2.30 5.65
N LYS A 46 11.47 3.50 6.22
CA LYS A 46 11.94 3.72 7.59
C LYS A 46 10.93 3.09 8.57
N LEU A 47 11.44 2.50 9.65
CA LEU A 47 10.61 2.01 10.75
C LEU A 47 10.13 3.23 11.55
N GLY A 48 8.83 3.52 11.51
CA GLY A 48 8.21 4.72 12.09
C GLY A 48 7.33 4.43 13.31
N ASP A 49 6.66 5.48 13.79
CA ASP A 49 5.58 5.43 14.79
C ASP A 49 5.96 4.83 16.15
N GLN A 50 7.25 4.86 16.49
CA GLN A 50 7.79 4.31 17.75
C GLN A 50 7.59 5.22 18.96
N ASP A 51 7.00 6.39 18.73
CA ASP A 51 6.52 7.35 19.73
C ASP A 51 4.99 7.30 19.87
N LYS A 52 4.30 6.47 19.08
CA LYS A 52 2.84 6.45 18.99
C LYS A 52 2.26 5.27 19.75
N SER A 53 1.37 5.55 20.69
CA SER A 53 0.69 4.53 21.51
C SER A 53 -0.20 3.58 20.71
N TRP A 54 -0.60 3.95 19.50
CA TRP A 54 -1.42 3.11 18.60
C TRP A 54 -0.59 2.17 17.72
N ALA A 55 0.74 2.16 17.81
CA ALA A 55 1.60 1.23 17.11
C ALA A 55 2.35 0.30 18.10
N PRO A 56 2.71 -0.92 17.70
CA PRO A 56 3.56 -1.76 18.55
C PRO A 56 5.01 -1.27 18.61
N HIS A 57 5.62 -1.39 19.79
CA HIS A 57 7.04 -1.05 20.04
C HIS A 57 7.92 -2.29 20.14
N THR A 58 7.36 -3.46 19.86
CA THR A 58 8.05 -4.75 19.91
C THR A 58 7.98 -5.48 18.58
N VAL A 59 8.93 -6.39 18.37
CA VAL A 59 9.00 -7.30 17.23
C VAL A 59 9.16 -8.73 17.71
N CYS A 60 8.67 -9.69 16.94
CA CYS A 60 8.83 -11.10 17.29
C CYS A 60 10.25 -11.60 16.96
N LYS A 61 10.75 -12.54 17.76
CA LYS A 61 12.03 -13.24 17.58
C LYS A 61 12.19 -13.77 16.14
N THR A 62 11.11 -14.28 15.56
CA THR A 62 11.11 -14.79 14.18
C THR A 62 11.43 -13.72 13.14
N CYS A 63 10.87 -12.51 13.26
CA CYS A 63 11.17 -11.42 12.32
C CYS A 63 12.62 -10.94 12.48
N VAL A 64 13.09 -10.81 13.72
CA VAL A 64 14.49 -10.43 13.99
C VAL A 64 15.46 -11.44 13.41
N GLU A 65 15.23 -12.74 13.62
CA GLU A 65 16.09 -13.80 13.10
C GLU A 65 16.07 -13.85 11.57
N TYR A 66 14.92 -13.61 10.95
CA TYR A 66 14.86 -13.52 9.48
C TYR A 66 15.67 -12.34 8.94
N LEU A 67 15.54 -11.15 9.52
CA LEU A 67 16.34 -10.00 9.12
C LEU A 67 17.84 -10.30 9.28
N ARG A 68 18.24 -10.93 10.40
CA ARG A 68 19.63 -11.34 10.65
C ARG A 68 20.16 -12.30 9.58
N ARG A 69 19.38 -13.30 9.21
CA ARG A 69 19.76 -14.26 8.16
C ARG A 69 19.81 -13.60 6.79
N TRP A 70 18.88 -12.70 6.49
CA TRP A 70 18.87 -11.95 5.23
C TRP A 70 20.10 -11.05 5.10
N THR A 71 20.47 -10.31 6.14
CA THR A 71 21.68 -9.46 6.12
C THR A 71 22.97 -10.26 5.94
N LYS A 72 22.97 -11.55 6.28
CA LYS A 72 24.09 -12.49 6.08
C LYS A 72 24.05 -13.20 4.72
N GLY A 73 23.10 -12.87 3.84
CA GLY A 73 22.92 -13.55 2.55
C GLY A 73 22.37 -14.98 2.64
N ALA A 74 22.18 -15.54 3.84
CA ALA A 74 21.69 -16.90 4.07
C ALA A 74 20.19 -17.08 3.75
N LYS A 75 19.50 -16.01 3.36
CA LYS A 75 18.11 -16.04 2.92
C LYS A 75 17.84 -14.92 1.91
N THR A 76 17.16 -15.26 0.83
CA THR A 76 16.86 -14.32 -0.26
C THR A 76 15.68 -13.39 0.04
N SER A 77 14.68 -13.83 0.80
CA SER A 77 13.50 -13.00 1.11
C SER A 77 12.74 -13.39 2.40
N LEU A 78 11.99 -12.43 2.97
CA LEU A 78 10.97 -12.64 3.98
C LEU A 78 9.73 -13.33 3.39
N LYS A 79 8.78 -13.74 4.25
CA LYS A 79 7.50 -14.34 3.78
C LYS A 79 6.62 -13.33 3.04
N PHE A 80 6.87 -12.04 3.21
CA PHE A 80 6.13 -10.92 2.65
C PHE A 80 7.09 -9.84 2.14
N GLY A 81 6.67 -9.12 1.10
CA GLY A 81 7.41 -8.01 0.50
C GLY A 81 7.06 -6.65 1.12
N ILE A 82 5.87 -6.54 1.70
CA ILE A 82 5.39 -5.35 2.41
C ILE A 82 5.08 -5.76 3.85
N PRO A 83 5.65 -5.07 4.85
CA PRO A 83 5.41 -5.38 6.27
C PRO A 83 4.00 -4.93 6.67
N MET A 84 3.63 -5.22 7.92
CA MET A 84 2.41 -4.66 8.50
C MET A 84 2.45 -3.12 8.40
N VAL A 85 1.33 -2.51 8.01
CA VAL A 85 1.20 -1.04 7.98
C VAL A 85 0.26 -0.63 9.10
N TRP A 86 0.74 0.26 9.97
CA TRP A 86 -0.01 0.78 11.11
C TRP A 86 -0.45 2.22 10.85
N ARG A 87 -1.63 2.57 11.32
CA ARG A 87 -2.20 3.93 11.35
C ARG A 87 -3.01 4.10 12.63
N GLU A 88 -3.30 5.33 12.98
CA GLU A 88 -4.17 5.62 14.11
C GLU A 88 -5.58 5.08 13.86
N PRO A 89 -6.15 4.29 14.79
CA PRO A 89 -7.50 3.75 14.65
C PRO A 89 -8.55 4.85 14.79
N PHE A 90 -9.60 4.81 13.97
CA PHE A 90 -10.71 5.75 14.08
C PHE A 90 -11.47 5.59 15.41
N ASP A 91 -11.71 4.35 15.82
CA ASP A 91 -12.34 4.00 17.09
C ASP A 91 -11.92 2.60 17.57
N HIS A 92 -12.28 2.24 18.81
CA HIS A 92 -11.94 0.95 19.41
C HIS A 92 -12.90 -0.21 19.05
N ALA A 93 -14.03 0.07 18.44
CA ALA A 93 -15.09 -0.90 18.15
C ALA A 93 -14.97 -1.49 16.73
N SER A 94 -14.69 -0.66 15.74
CA SER A 94 -14.72 -0.98 14.30
C SER A 94 -13.32 -1.05 13.68
N ASP A 95 -12.39 -0.20 14.13
CA ASP A 95 -11.11 0.02 13.45
C ASP A 95 -9.89 -0.14 14.38
N CYS A 96 -10.03 -0.81 15.53
CA CYS A 96 -8.87 -1.07 16.40
C CYS A 96 -8.41 -2.53 16.31
N TYR A 97 -7.26 -2.75 15.68
CA TYR A 97 -6.64 -4.06 15.53
C TYR A 97 -6.43 -4.79 16.87
N PHE A 98 -5.98 -4.04 17.88
CA PHE A 98 -5.72 -4.60 19.20
C PHE A 98 -7.00 -4.96 19.95
N CYS A 99 -8.14 -4.33 19.63
CA CYS A 99 -9.43 -4.69 20.22
C CYS A 99 -10.09 -5.87 19.49
N ALA A 100 -9.93 -5.94 18.17
CA ALA A 100 -10.57 -6.93 17.33
C ALA A 100 -10.08 -8.38 17.57
N ILE A 101 -8.86 -8.55 18.10
CA ILE A 101 -8.26 -9.87 18.29
C ILE A 101 -8.45 -10.32 19.75
N ASN A 102 -9.07 -11.48 19.96
CA ASN A 102 -9.15 -12.08 21.29
C ASN A 102 -7.89 -12.91 21.58
N THR A 103 -7.02 -12.41 22.47
CA THR A 103 -5.80 -13.11 22.87
C THR A 103 -5.93 -13.92 24.16
N ASN A 104 -7.12 -13.95 24.77
CA ASN A 104 -7.35 -14.64 26.04
C ASN A 104 -7.18 -16.16 25.85
N GLY A 105 -6.41 -16.81 26.73
CA GLY A 105 -6.16 -18.25 26.65
C GLY A 105 -5.24 -18.69 25.50
N ILE A 106 -4.62 -17.75 24.78
CA ILE A 106 -3.67 -18.08 23.72
C ILE A 106 -2.32 -18.52 24.31
N ASN A 107 -1.83 -19.65 23.83
CA ASN A 107 -0.57 -20.26 24.17
C ASN A 107 0.18 -20.70 22.90
N ARG A 108 1.37 -21.29 23.08
CA ARG A 108 2.22 -21.69 21.95
C ARG A 108 1.59 -22.75 21.04
N LYS A 109 0.71 -23.60 21.58
CA LYS A 109 0.04 -24.68 20.84
C LYS A 109 -1.11 -24.15 20.00
N ASN A 110 -1.94 -23.25 20.54
CA ASN A 110 -3.16 -22.78 19.87
C ASN A 110 -3.01 -21.43 19.14
N ARG A 111 -1.89 -20.69 19.26
CA ARG A 111 -1.72 -19.36 18.62
C ARG A 111 -1.94 -19.29 17.10
N HIS A 112 -1.91 -20.44 16.42
CA HIS A 112 -2.16 -20.52 14.98
C HIS A 112 -3.65 -20.37 14.64
N SER A 113 -4.57 -20.57 15.60
CA SER A 113 -6.01 -20.38 15.43
C SER A 113 -6.42 -18.91 15.48
N LEU A 114 -5.52 -18.01 15.88
CA LEU A 114 -5.78 -16.58 15.88
C LEU A 114 -6.03 -16.09 14.46
N GLN A 115 -7.21 -15.50 14.27
CA GLN A 115 -7.58 -14.76 13.08
C GLN A 115 -7.10 -13.32 13.23
N TYR A 116 -6.51 -12.80 12.16
CA TYR A 116 -6.01 -11.43 12.12
C TYR A 116 -6.83 -10.67 11.07
N PRO A 117 -7.60 -9.64 11.47
CA PRO A 117 -8.39 -8.86 10.53
C PRO A 117 -7.49 -7.97 9.65
N ASP A 118 -7.98 -7.58 8.49
CA ASP A 118 -7.42 -6.47 7.72
C ASP A 118 -8.29 -5.24 7.98
N LEU A 119 -7.70 -4.20 8.57
CA LEU A 119 -8.42 -2.99 8.98
C LEU A 119 -7.77 -1.74 8.35
N PRO A 120 -8.53 -0.64 8.13
CA PRO A 120 -7.95 0.64 7.74
C PRO A 120 -6.75 1.06 8.61
N SER A 121 -6.84 0.89 9.93
CA SER A 121 -5.76 1.18 10.88
C SER A 121 -4.59 0.21 10.88
N ALA A 122 -4.79 -1.02 10.39
CA ALA A 122 -3.80 -2.08 10.46
C ALA A 122 -3.92 -3.00 9.24
N ARG A 123 -3.16 -2.66 8.20
CA ARG A 123 -3.13 -3.42 6.94
C ARG A 123 -2.12 -4.55 7.01
N ARG A 124 -2.58 -5.76 6.72
CA ARG A 124 -1.82 -7.01 6.88
C ARG A 124 -0.59 -7.06 5.97
N PRO A 125 0.49 -7.78 6.36
CA PRO A 125 1.68 -7.88 5.54
C PRO A 125 1.36 -8.61 4.25
N LEU A 126 1.76 -8.03 3.12
CA LEU A 126 1.45 -8.58 1.81
C LEU A 126 2.53 -9.54 1.38
N LEU A 127 2.10 -10.78 1.15
CA LEU A 127 2.99 -11.87 0.76
C LEU A 127 3.80 -11.49 -0.48
N THR A 128 5.00 -12.05 -0.59
CA THR A 128 5.72 -11.97 -1.85
C THR A 128 4.92 -12.74 -2.90
N ALA A 129 4.93 -12.30 -4.17
CA ALA A 129 4.11 -12.87 -5.25
C ALA A 129 4.11 -14.41 -5.30
N LYS A 130 5.28 -15.06 -5.06
CA LYS A 130 5.41 -16.53 -4.94
C LYS A 130 4.43 -17.20 -3.95
N LYS A 131 4.08 -16.54 -2.85
CA LYS A 131 3.27 -17.13 -1.75
C LYS A 131 1.80 -16.79 -1.80
N PHE A 132 1.42 -15.66 -2.39
CA PHE A 132 0.01 -15.36 -2.66
C PHE A 132 -0.68 -16.53 -3.39
N LEU A 133 0.05 -17.16 -4.30
CA LEU A 133 -0.46 -18.27 -5.09
C LEU A 133 -0.56 -19.58 -4.32
N TYR A 134 0.35 -19.83 -3.38
CA TYR A 134 0.30 -21.02 -2.51
C TYR A 134 -0.84 -20.95 -1.49
N GLN A 135 -1.22 -19.76 -1.02
CA GLN A 135 -2.38 -19.59 -0.15
C GLN A 135 -3.71 -19.66 -0.92
N ARG A 136 -3.79 -19.10 -2.14
CA ARG A 136 -4.99 -19.22 -2.98
C ARG A 136 -5.32 -20.68 -3.33
N SER A 137 -4.30 -21.55 -3.45
CA SER A 137 -4.52 -22.99 -3.62
C SER A 137 -5.01 -23.73 -2.35
N GLN A 138 -4.92 -23.11 -1.16
CA GLN A 138 -5.31 -23.74 0.11
C GLN A 138 -6.64 -23.22 0.68
N SER A 139 -7.20 -22.14 0.15
CA SER A 139 -8.45 -21.55 0.62
C SER A 139 -9.64 -21.85 -0.31
N PHE A 140 -10.07 -23.11 -0.35
CA PHE A 140 -11.44 -23.48 -0.73
C PHE A 140 -11.94 -24.55 0.24
N PRO A 141 -12.73 -24.20 1.27
CA PRO A 141 -13.65 -25.14 1.89
C PRO A 141 -14.92 -25.20 1.02
N THR A 142 -15.17 -26.38 0.46
CA THR A 142 -16.44 -26.72 -0.19
C THR A 142 -17.57 -26.56 0.82
N ALA A 143 -18.45 -25.59 0.62
CA ALA A 143 -19.71 -25.51 1.35
C ALA A 143 -20.65 -26.60 0.80
N THR A 144 -20.59 -27.77 1.41
CA THR A 144 -21.62 -28.80 1.29
C THR A 144 -22.76 -28.44 2.24
N THR A 145 -23.87 -27.96 1.67
CA THR A 145 -25.17 -28.03 2.34
C THR A 145 -26.15 -28.72 1.40
N ARG A 146 -26.62 -29.90 1.80
CA ARG A 146 -27.83 -30.62 1.35
C ARG A 146 -28.38 -31.34 2.60
N PRO A 147 -29.67 -31.75 2.72
CA PRO A 147 -30.48 -32.45 1.68
C PRO A 147 -32.03 -32.25 1.84
N PRO A 148 -32.97 -33.12 1.36
CA PRO A 148 -32.97 -34.19 0.32
C PRO A 148 -34.05 -33.94 -0.79
N VAL A 149 -34.12 -34.62 -1.95
CA VAL A 149 -34.74 -35.95 -2.22
C VAL A 149 -34.59 -36.28 -3.74
N GLN A 150 -34.18 -37.54 -4.05
CA GLN A 150 -34.42 -38.47 -5.22
C GLN A 150 -34.47 -37.91 -6.68
N THR A 151 -33.92 -38.51 -7.75
CA THR A 151 -33.71 -39.94 -8.14
C THR A 151 -32.65 -40.02 -9.28
N SER A 152 -31.92 -41.15 -9.33
CA SER A 152 -31.20 -41.84 -10.45
C SER A 152 -30.77 -41.11 -11.74
N GLU A 153 -29.49 -41.17 -12.08
CA GLU A 153 -28.89 -42.06 -13.12
C GLU A 153 -27.43 -41.66 -13.43
N ASP A 154 -26.71 -42.61 -14.01
CA ASP A 154 -25.28 -42.88 -13.93
C ASP A 154 -24.49 -42.29 -15.12
N ILE A 155 -23.61 -41.29 -14.93
CA ILE A 155 -22.64 -40.88 -15.98
C ILE A 155 -21.27 -40.45 -15.39
N GLN A 156 -20.33 -41.40 -15.46
CA GLN A 156 -18.89 -41.28 -15.72
C GLN A 156 -18.02 -40.31 -14.88
N LYS A 157 -17.24 -40.91 -13.97
CA LYS A 157 -15.99 -40.38 -13.39
C LYS A 157 -15.03 -39.89 -14.49
N LYS A 158 -15.01 -38.60 -14.77
CA LYS A 158 -13.82 -37.93 -15.33
C LYS A 158 -12.94 -37.44 -14.18
N SER A 159 -11.88 -38.20 -13.92
CA SER A 159 -10.76 -37.78 -13.07
C SER A 159 -10.12 -36.52 -13.66
N MET A 160 -10.50 -35.34 -13.16
CA MET A 160 -9.82 -34.09 -13.49
C MET A 160 -8.52 -34.04 -12.70
N LYS A 161 -7.42 -34.33 -13.39
CA LYS A 161 -6.06 -34.04 -12.93
C LYS A 161 -5.96 -32.56 -12.56
N HIS A 162 -5.98 -32.23 -11.27
CA HIS A 162 -5.65 -30.89 -10.79
C HIS A 162 -4.19 -30.59 -11.14
N LYS A 163 -3.98 -29.80 -12.19
CA LYS A 163 -2.68 -29.20 -12.48
C LYS A 163 -2.42 -28.14 -11.40
N ASN A 164 -1.61 -28.49 -10.40
CA ASN A 164 -1.11 -27.61 -9.33
C ASN A 164 -0.13 -26.52 -9.83
N SER A 165 -0.41 -25.87 -10.97
CA SER A 165 0.37 -24.74 -11.46
C SER A 165 -0.29 -23.44 -11.04
N PRO A 166 0.46 -22.49 -10.43
CA PRO A 166 -0.08 -21.18 -10.08
C PRO A 166 -0.66 -20.45 -11.29
N GLN A 167 -1.90 -19.95 -11.16
CA GLN A 167 -2.52 -19.18 -12.23
C GLN A 167 -1.95 -17.75 -12.22
N PRO A 168 -1.45 -17.24 -13.36
CA PRO A 168 -0.92 -15.89 -13.43
C PRO A 168 -2.03 -14.85 -13.28
N PHE A 169 -1.71 -13.71 -12.64
CA PHE A 169 -2.62 -12.58 -12.47
C PHE A 169 -2.97 -11.97 -13.83
N SER A 170 -4.26 -11.78 -14.09
CA SER A 170 -4.72 -10.90 -15.16
C SER A 170 -4.43 -9.43 -14.83
N GLN A 171 -4.50 -8.55 -15.83
CA GLN A 171 -4.34 -7.11 -15.62
C GLN A 171 -5.38 -6.55 -14.64
N CYS A 172 -6.63 -7.01 -14.73
CA CYS A 172 -7.71 -6.58 -13.84
C CYS A 172 -7.43 -7.00 -12.40
N GLU A 173 -7.07 -8.26 -12.17
CA GLU A 173 -6.74 -8.73 -10.81
C GLU A 173 -5.55 -7.98 -10.21
N LEU A 174 -4.53 -7.65 -11.01
CA LEU A 174 -3.42 -6.83 -10.53
C LEU A 174 -3.88 -5.41 -10.15
N ASN A 175 -4.74 -4.79 -10.97
CA ASN A 175 -5.26 -3.44 -10.71
C ASN A 175 -6.19 -3.41 -9.49
N ASP A 176 -7.08 -4.38 -9.36
CA ASP A 176 -7.98 -4.53 -8.21
C ASP A 176 -7.16 -4.72 -6.94
N LEU A 177 -6.11 -5.55 -6.98
CA LEU A 177 -5.21 -5.73 -5.86
C LEU A 177 -4.51 -4.42 -5.46
N VAL A 178 -4.02 -3.63 -6.43
CA VAL A 178 -3.42 -2.31 -6.16
C VAL A 178 -4.42 -1.36 -5.50
N ARG A 179 -5.68 -1.38 -5.96
CA ARG A 179 -6.76 -0.53 -5.46
C ARG A 179 -7.19 -0.92 -4.06
N ASP A 180 -7.45 -2.19 -3.82
CA ASP A 180 -7.97 -2.72 -2.54
C ASP A 180 -6.98 -2.51 -1.40
N LEU A 181 -5.69 -2.53 -1.74
CA LEU A 181 -4.58 -2.29 -0.82
C LEU A 181 -4.18 -0.82 -0.70
N SER A 182 -4.81 0.08 -1.47
CA SER A 182 -4.50 1.50 -1.52
C SER A 182 -3.00 1.77 -1.67
N LEU A 183 -2.33 1.00 -2.54
CA LEU A 183 -0.88 1.07 -2.68
C LEU A 183 -0.42 2.41 -3.25
N SER A 184 0.69 2.92 -2.71
CA SER A 184 1.38 4.06 -3.33
C SER A 184 1.89 3.68 -4.73
N LYS A 185 2.06 4.66 -5.63
CA LYS A 185 2.56 4.41 -6.99
C LYS A 185 3.82 3.53 -7.02
N THR A 186 4.77 3.85 -6.14
CA THR A 186 6.04 3.10 -5.99
C THR A 186 5.82 1.70 -5.46
N SER A 187 4.90 1.51 -4.50
CA SER A 187 4.55 0.19 -3.97
C SER A 187 3.84 -0.67 -5.03
N SER A 188 2.98 -0.06 -5.85
CA SER A 188 2.29 -0.72 -6.97
C SER A 188 3.27 -1.17 -8.05
N GLU A 189 4.24 -0.33 -8.42
CA GLU A 189 5.32 -0.69 -9.34
C GLU A 189 6.16 -1.85 -8.82
N LEU A 190 6.53 -1.82 -7.54
CA LEU A 190 7.32 -2.87 -6.91
C LEU A 190 6.56 -4.19 -6.86
N LEU A 191 5.25 -4.15 -6.54
CA LEU A 191 4.37 -5.31 -6.61
C LEU A 191 4.33 -5.88 -8.03
N ALA A 192 4.06 -5.05 -9.03
CA ALA A 192 3.98 -5.48 -10.43
C ALA A 192 5.30 -6.10 -10.91
N SER A 193 6.43 -5.46 -10.61
CA SER A 193 7.77 -5.95 -10.96
C SER A 193 8.10 -7.29 -10.29
N MET A 194 7.74 -7.45 -9.01
CA MET A 194 7.89 -8.74 -8.31
C MET A 194 7.03 -9.82 -8.96
N THR A 195 5.76 -9.53 -9.26
CA THR A 195 4.83 -10.50 -9.88
C THR A 195 5.33 -10.95 -11.26
N GLN A 196 5.89 -10.04 -12.05
CA GLN A 196 6.50 -10.38 -13.34
C GLN A 196 7.76 -11.22 -13.20
N ARG A 197 8.68 -10.87 -12.29
CA ARG A 197 9.93 -11.62 -12.09
C ARG A 197 9.67 -13.08 -11.73
N GLU A 198 8.56 -13.33 -11.05
CA GLU A 198 8.16 -14.68 -10.66
C GLU A 198 7.34 -15.42 -11.73
N ASN A 199 7.19 -14.84 -12.93
CA ASN A 199 6.38 -15.36 -14.04
C ASN A 199 4.90 -15.59 -13.67
N LEU A 200 4.38 -14.70 -12.83
CA LEU A 200 3.03 -14.78 -12.27
C LEU A 200 2.10 -13.73 -12.86
N LEU A 201 2.51 -13.10 -13.96
CA LEU A 201 1.73 -12.10 -14.65
C LEU A 201 1.21 -12.71 -15.96
N GLY A 202 -0.05 -12.47 -16.28
CA GLY A 202 -0.65 -12.92 -17.53
C GLY A 202 0.13 -12.36 -18.72
N LYS A 203 0.17 -13.10 -19.83
CA LYS A 203 0.92 -12.68 -21.03
C LYS A 203 0.48 -11.31 -21.56
N ASP A 204 -0.78 -10.96 -21.34
CA ASP A 204 -1.38 -9.70 -21.79
C ASP A 204 -1.29 -8.56 -20.75
N ALA A 205 -0.79 -8.85 -19.54
CA ALA A 205 -0.69 -7.87 -18.49
C ALA A 205 0.56 -7.00 -18.69
N ARG A 206 0.36 -5.68 -18.60
CA ARG A 206 1.37 -4.67 -18.83
C ARG A 206 1.78 -4.04 -17.51
N ILE A 207 3.08 -4.00 -17.29
CA ILE A 207 3.63 -3.23 -16.18
C ILE A 207 3.84 -1.81 -16.67
N THR A 208 3.35 -0.87 -15.87
CA THR A 208 3.60 0.55 -16.07
C THR A 208 4.47 1.04 -14.95
N PHE A 209 5.48 1.82 -15.31
CA PHE A 209 6.37 2.47 -14.37
C PHE A 209 5.90 3.90 -14.15
N PHE A 210 6.01 4.38 -12.92
CA PHE A 210 5.65 5.76 -12.63
C PHE A 210 6.69 6.68 -13.27
N ARG A 211 6.19 7.63 -14.05
CA ARG A 211 7.04 8.61 -14.71
C ARG A 211 7.69 9.51 -13.67
N ARG A 212 9.03 9.57 -13.69
CA ARG A 212 9.84 10.42 -12.81
C ARG A 212 9.92 11.89 -13.25
N ARG A 213 9.05 12.34 -14.16
CA ARG A 213 9.05 13.72 -14.66
C ARG A 213 8.97 14.78 -13.55
N HIS A 214 8.27 14.47 -12.45
CA HIS A 214 8.14 15.37 -11.31
C HIS A 214 9.48 15.70 -10.63
N GLU A 215 10.49 14.82 -10.72
CA GLU A 215 11.81 15.03 -10.10
C GLU A 215 12.48 16.31 -10.62
N ALA A 216 12.34 16.59 -11.92
CA ALA A 216 12.89 17.79 -12.55
C ALA A 216 12.23 19.10 -12.07
N TYR A 217 11.08 19.02 -11.40
CA TYR A 217 10.34 20.18 -10.89
C TYR A 217 10.40 20.30 -9.38
N MET A 218 10.90 19.30 -8.64
CA MET A 218 10.89 19.30 -7.17
C MET A 218 11.64 20.50 -6.57
N GLY A 219 12.65 21.03 -7.28
CA GLY A 219 13.40 22.21 -6.83
C GLY A 219 12.58 23.50 -6.73
N TYR A 220 11.46 23.60 -7.44
CA TYR A 220 10.59 24.79 -7.44
C TYR A 220 9.53 24.77 -6.32
N PHE A 221 9.46 23.71 -5.52
CA PHE A 221 8.45 23.55 -4.48
C PHE A 221 9.09 23.38 -3.10
N CYS A 222 8.45 23.98 -2.09
CA CYS A 222 8.71 23.74 -0.68
C CYS A 222 7.57 22.93 -0.06
N GLN A 223 7.86 22.26 1.05
CA GLN A 223 6.84 21.70 1.92
C GLN A 223 7.16 22.07 3.36
N GLU A 224 6.17 22.64 4.01
CA GLU A 224 6.17 22.91 5.44
C GLU A 224 4.99 22.14 6.03
N GLU A 225 5.29 21.22 6.95
CA GLU A 225 4.29 20.28 7.51
C GLU A 225 3.49 19.59 6.39
N ASP A 226 2.18 19.85 6.32
CA ASP A 226 1.26 19.29 5.32
C ASP A 226 1.00 20.23 4.13
N LEU A 227 1.55 21.44 4.13
CA LEU A 227 1.37 22.43 3.08
C LEU A 227 2.50 22.34 2.04
N VAL A 228 2.14 22.18 0.76
CA VAL A 228 3.07 22.25 -0.37
C VAL A 228 2.81 23.52 -1.15
N TYR A 229 3.84 24.33 -1.36
CA TYR A 229 3.73 25.59 -2.11
C TYR A 229 4.91 25.77 -3.08
N CYS A 230 4.69 26.53 -4.14
CA CYS A 230 5.73 26.87 -5.10
C CYS A 230 6.59 28.01 -4.54
N ARG A 231 7.90 27.77 -4.39
CA ARG A 231 8.86 28.76 -3.87
C ARG A 231 9.46 29.65 -4.95
N ASP A 232 9.44 29.20 -6.19
CA ASP A 232 10.03 29.88 -7.35
C ASP A 232 9.11 29.74 -8.57
N VAL A 233 8.16 30.67 -8.67
CA VAL A 233 7.17 30.70 -9.74
C VAL A 233 7.81 31.07 -11.07
N ALA A 234 8.76 32.02 -11.07
CA ALA A 234 9.42 32.48 -12.29
C ALA A 234 10.24 31.35 -12.92
N GLY A 235 11.09 30.68 -12.14
CA GLY A 235 11.87 29.53 -12.61
C GLY A 235 10.99 28.37 -13.07
N LEU A 236 9.88 28.12 -12.36
CA LEU A 236 8.91 27.11 -12.76
C LEU A 236 8.30 27.42 -14.13
N LEU A 237 7.87 28.66 -14.37
CA LEU A 237 7.24 29.07 -15.63
C LEU A 237 8.22 29.09 -16.80
N VAL A 238 9.46 29.54 -16.58
CA VAL A 238 10.54 29.38 -17.58
C VAL A 238 10.71 27.91 -17.94
N LYS A 239 10.75 27.02 -16.93
CA LYS A 239 10.88 25.57 -17.15
C LYS A 239 9.68 24.96 -17.88
N LEU A 240 8.48 25.51 -17.67
CA LEU A 240 7.25 25.13 -18.37
C LEU A 240 7.12 25.74 -19.79
N GLY A 241 8.08 26.57 -20.21
CA GLY A 241 8.09 27.18 -21.55
C GLY A 241 7.27 28.47 -21.65
N ALA A 242 7.05 29.16 -20.52
CA ALA A 242 6.40 30.47 -20.44
C ALA A 242 7.36 31.52 -19.85
N PRO A 243 8.48 31.84 -20.53
CA PRO A 243 9.49 32.76 -20.00
C PRO A 243 9.02 34.22 -19.90
N GLN A 244 8.01 34.61 -20.69
CA GLN A 244 7.46 35.97 -20.72
C GLN A 244 6.32 36.21 -19.72
N TYR A 245 6.22 35.42 -18.65
CA TYR A 245 5.19 35.61 -17.65
C TYR A 245 5.35 36.94 -16.90
N ASP A 246 4.32 37.79 -16.92
CA ASP A 246 4.19 38.95 -16.04
C ASP A 246 2.94 38.77 -15.14
N PRO A 247 3.08 38.82 -13.80
CA PRO A 247 1.96 38.73 -12.87
C PRO A 247 0.93 39.85 -13.02
N ARG A 248 1.29 40.99 -13.63
CA ARG A 248 0.36 42.10 -13.92
C ARG A 248 -0.60 41.75 -15.04
N ASP A 249 -0.16 40.97 -16.01
CA ASP A 249 -0.95 40.57 -17.18
C ASP A 249 -1.60 39.20 -17.00
N TRP A 250 -1.06 38.35 -16.11
CA TRP A 250 -1.50 36.96 -15.97
C TRP A 250 -1.69 36.53 -14.51
N ARG A 251 -2.86 35.97 -14.21
CA ARG A 251 -3.12 35.20 -12.99
C ARG A 251 -2.72 33.74 -13.19
N LEU A 252 -1.82 33.27 -12.34
CA LEU A 252 -1.41 31.88 -12.28
C LEU A 252 -2.19 31.15 -11.17
N PHE A 253 -2.86 30.07 -11.53
CA PHE A 253 -3.46 29.12 -10.60
C PHE A 253 -2.66 27.83 -10.61
N ILE A 254 -2.19 27.39 -9.45
CA ILE A 254 -1.46 26.14 -9.30
C ILE A 254 -2.28 25.20 -8.42
N ASP A 255 -2.70 24.08 -8.99
CA ASP A 255 -3.16 22.90 -8.25
C ASP A 255 -2.01 21.89 -8.30
N SER A 256 -1.18 21.86 -7.26
CA SER A 256 0.02 21.02 -7.24
C SER A 256 0.22 20.29 -5.93
N CYS A 257 0.81 19.10 -6.05
CA CYS A 257 1.51 18.44 -4.97
C CYS A 257 2.93 18.13 -5.44
N LYS A 258 3.82 17.68 -4.55
CA LYS A 258 5.20 17.28 -4.90
C LYS A 258 5.30 16.26 -6.05
N ARG A 259 4.22 15.56 -6.38
CA ARG A 259 4.17 14.45 -7.34
C ARG A 259 3.31 14.72 -8.56
N SER A 260 2.63 15.85 -8.61
CA SER A 260 1.72 16.22 -9.71
C SER A 260 1.60 17.74 -9.75
N LEU A 261 1.83 18.32 -10.93
CA LEU A 261 1.67 19.74 -11.17
C LEU A 261 0.54 19.95 -12.17
N LYS A 262 -0.48 20.70 -11.79
CA LYS A 262 -1.42 21.32 -12.71
C LYS A 262 -1.34 22.83 -12.52
N CYS A 263 -1.24 23.57 -13.60
CA CYS A 263 -1.26 25.01 -13.56
C CYS A 263 -2.12 25.58 -14.69
N VAL A 264 -2.79 26.69 -14.41
CA VAL A 264 -3.60 27.44 -15.38
C VAL A 264 -3.12 28.89 -15.34
N LEU A 265 -2.83 29.45 -16.52
CA LEU A 265 -2.52 30.87 -16.71
C LEU A 265 -3.74 31.54 -17.33
N LEU A 266 -4.27 32.56 -16.66
CA LEU A 266 -5.39 33.39 -17.13
C LEU A 266 -4.92 34.81 -17.37
N HIS A 267 -5.28 35.40 -18.51
CA HIS A 267 -4.98 36.79 -18.80
C HIS A 267 -5.91 37.74 -18.02
N ASN A 268 -5.38 38.83 -17.47
CA ASN A 268 -6.09 39.76 -16.59
C ASN A 268 -6.99 40.76 -17.33
N GLY A 269 -6.74 41.00 -18.62
CA GLY A 269 -7.57 41.89 -19.43
C GLY A 269 -8.81 41.19 -19.99
N THR A 270 -10.00 41.62 -19.56
CA THR A 270 -11.25 41.45 -20.32
C THR A 270 -11.57 42.77 -21.03
N SER A 271 -11.20 42.89 -22.31
CA SER A 271 -11.89 43.83 -23.20
C SER A 271 -13.23 43.19 -23.58
N SER A 272 -14.33 43.92 -23.44
CA SER A 272 -15.73 43.45 -23.48
C SER A 272 -16.23 43.07 -24.90
N PRO A 273 -17.49 42.65 -25.09
CA PRO A 273 -17.85 41.34 -25.61
C PRO A 273 -18.41 41.43 -27.04
N GLN A 274 -17.57 41.59 -28.06
CA GLN A 274 -18.06 41.61 -29.45
C GLN A 274 -16.93 41.35 -30.44
N SER A 275 -16.32 40.17 -30.35
CA SER A 275 -15.71 39.48 -31.49
C SER A 275 -15.04 38.24 -30.96
N LEU A 276 -15.73 37.12 -31.13
CA LEU A 276 -15.20 35.88 -31.68
C LEU A 276 -16.21 34.79 -31.33
N LEU A 277 -17.15 34.57 -32.25
CA LEU A 277 -17.62 33.24 -32.64
C LEU A 277 -16.46 32.41 -33.23
N ARG A 278 -15.28 32.46 -32.62
CA ARG A 278 -14.34 31.35 -32.64
C ARG A 278 -14.39 30.82 -31.24
N THR A 279 -14.88 29.59 -31.16
CA THR A 279 -14.46 28.61 -30.16
C THR A 279 -13.18 29.06 -29.50
N PRO A 280 -13.13 29.20 -28.15
CA PRO A 280 -11.85 29.41 -27.52
C PRO A 280 -11.00 28.27 -28.05
N GLN A 281 -9.92 28.60 -28.77
CA GLN A 281 -8.82 27.67 -28.87
C GLN A 281 -8.36 27.52 -27.43
N LEU A 282 -9.02 26.60 -26.73
CA LEU A 282 -8.35 25.59 -25.96
C LEU A 282 -7.14 25.21 -26.80
N SER A 283 -6.04 25.95 -26.60
CA SER A 283 -4.77 25.27 -26.47
C SER A 283 -4.89 24.42 -25.20
N LYS A 284 -5.73 23.37 -25.28
CA LYS A 284 -5.29 22.04 -24.96
C LYS A 284 -4.07 21.79 -25.84
N ARG A 285 -2.95 22.43 -25.50
CA ARG A 285 -1.71 21.71 -25.45
C ARG A 285 -1.94 20.68 -24.35
N ASN A 286 -2.65 19.61 -24.71
CA ASN A 286 -2.15 18.30 -24.38
C ASN A 286 -0.74 18.32 -24.94
N MET A 287 0.23 18.77 -24.13
CA MET A 287 1.62 18.49 -24.40
C MET A 287 1.69 16.97 -24.36
N LYS A 288 1.54 16.35 -25.52
CA LYS A 288 2.00 15.00 -25.75
C LYS A 288 3.50 15.05 -25.46
N GLN A 289 3.83 14.61 -24.24
CA GLN A 289 5.14 14.23 -23.73
C GLN A 289 4.97 12.86 -23.07
#